data_AF-A0A178CQ43-F1
#
_entry.id   AF-A0A178CQ43-F1
#
_cell.length_a   1.000
_cell.length_b   1.000
_cell.length_c   1.000
_cell.angle_alpha   90.00
_cell.angle_beta   90.00
_cell.angle_gamma   90.00
#
_symmetry.space_group_name_H-M   'P 1'
#
loop_
_entity.id
_entity.type
_entity.pdbx_description
1 polymer ?
#
loop_
_entity_poly.entity_id
_entity_poly.type
_entity_poly.pdbx_seq_one_letter_code
_entity_poly.pdbx_strand_id
1 'polypeptide(L)'
;MAYFFWEDEGIVRMLAEFEPDFVHRFVSLPSNVERADVFRVLVLKWFGGIYADVDTRPLRRPVSWVSASDLAPWTDAVTELKYSYDNIVSTILGIEADCAPYKSDYWRMGYSYPVQLTQWALASSPGHPILLRFMDTLQRRLEDVARRNRGDITAPQAVRELQRIGPLSLTGPVAVTIAAKTWLEERIGLRWNALTGLGDGGQSKLVDDVLILPITGFRYAVFPLYWIWRSDAHNGQPRSRQIRQYGLEASHGPVGASMAPGAGIMALLRPQGRVWESLSDLARVVQGLVEAARLTTGYCRSQSASGGGQLETYLVPFADLWSRSRGVDD
;
A
#
# COMPACT_ATOMS: atom_id res chain seq x y z
N MET A 1 0.70 -14.99 8.98
CA MET A 1 0.50 -13.75 8.20
C MET A 1 -0.97 -13.39 8.31
N ALA A 2 -1.28 -12.28 8.96
CA ALA A 2 -2.65 -11.81 9.14
C ALA A 2 -3.10 -10.99 7.93
N TYR A 3 -4.36 -11.14 7.55
CA TYR A 3 -4.98 -10.38 6.47
C TYR A 3 -6.17 -9.61 7.00
N PHE A 4 -6.29 -8.35 6.60
CA PHE A 4 -7.50 -7.58 6.84
C PHE A 4 -8.32 -7.55 5.56
N PHE A 5 -9.60 -7.88 5.69
CA PHE A 5 -10.59 -7.69 4.65
C PHE A 5 -11.42 -6.46 4.97
N TRP A 6 -11.44 -5.49 4.05
CA TRP A 6 -12.28 -4.32 4.19
C TRP A 6 -13.56 -4.49 3.40
N GLU A 7 -14.69 -4.31 4.08
CA GLU A 7 -16.02 -4.21 3.49
C GLU A 7 -16.44 -2.74 3.37
N ASP A 8 -17.44 -2.45 2.54
CA ASP A 8 -17.89 -1.08 2.23
C ASP A 8 -18.17 -0.24 3.48
N GLU A 9 -18.83 -0.80 4.50
CA GLU A 9 -19.07 -0.08 5.76
C GLU A 9 -17.78 0.20 6.52
N GLY A 10 -16.85 -0.74 6.54
CA GLY A 10 -15.55 -0.56 7.18
C GLY A 10 -14.71 0.52 6.50
N ILE A 11 -14.79 0.58 5.16
CA ILE A 11 -14.17 1.64 4.35
C ILE A 11 -14.74 3.00 4.75
N VAL A 12 -16.07 3.16 4.73
CA VAL A 12 -16.70 4.45 5.06
C VAL A 12 -16.42 4.86 6.51
N ARG A 13 -16.43 3.92 7.45
CA ARG A 13 -16.06 4.18 8.85
C ARG A 13 -14.61 4.65 8.99
N MET A 14 -13.68 4.04 8.26
CA MET A 14 -12.29 4.48 8.21
C MET A 14 -12.17 5.90 7.65
N LEU A 15 -12.84 6.21 6.55
CA LEU A 15 -12.83 7.57 6.00
C LEU A 15 -13.48 8.59 6.95
N ALA A 16 -14.57 8.24 7.64
CA ALA A 16 -15.21 9.14 8.59
C ALA A 16 -14.29 9.51 9.76
N GLU A 17 -13.43 8.59 10.18
CA GLU A 17 -12.46 8.81 11.26
C GLU A 17 -11.23 9.60 10.77
N PHE A 18 -10.67 9.23 9.62
CA PHE A 18 -9.35 9.71 9.19
C PHE A 18 -9.39 10.78 8.09
N GLU A 19 -10.47 10.84 7.31
CA GLU A 19 -10.65 11.74 6.15
C GLU A 19 -12.09 12.33 6.10
N PRO A 20 -12.62 12.88 7.22
CA PRO A 20 -14.04 13.24 7.33
C PRO A 20 -14.50 14.20 6.23
N ASP A 21 -13.68 15.18 5.87
CA ASP A 21 -13.99 16.17 4.82
C ASP A 21 -14.04 15.57 3.41
N PHE A 22 -13.45 14.38 3.22
CA PHE A 22 -13.38 13.71 1.94
C PHE A 22 -14.50 12.68 1.73
N VAL A 23 -15.19 12.23 2.80
CA VAL A 23 -16.21 11.18 2.75
C VAL A 23 -17.25 11.43 1.65
N HIS A 24 -17.82 12.65 1.60
CA HIS A 24 -18.83 13.01 0.61
C HIS A 24 -18.30 12.88 -0.83
N ARG A 25 -17.05 13.28 -1.08
CA ARG A 25 -16.43 13.19 -2.41
C ARG A 25 -16.11 11.74 -2.78
N PHE A 26 -15.64 10.96 -1.81
CA PHE A 26 -15.36 9.54 -1.99
C PHE A 26 -16.60 8.73 -2.40
N VAL A 27 -17.72 8.91 -1.69
CA VAL A 27 -18.97 8.20 -2.03
C VAL A 27 -19.57 8.68 -3.35
N SER A 28 -19.25 9.91 -3.76
CA SER A 28 -19.66 10.50 -5.05
C SER A 28 -18.82 10.04 -6.25
N LEU A 29 -17.76 9.25 -6.05
CA LEU A 29 -16.98 8.70 -7.16
C LEU A 29 -17.87 7.84 -8.08
N PRO A 30 -17.75 7.94 -9.42
CA PRO A 30 -18.68 7.31 -10.36
C PRO A 30 -18.78 5.79 -10.27
N SER A 31 -17.72 5.11 -9.83
CA SER A 31 -17.65 3.64 -9.82
C SER A 31 -17.02 3.07 -8.55
N ASN A 32 -17.33 1.79 -8.29
CA ASN A 32 -16.66 1.01 -7.23
C ASN A 32 -15.17 0.82 -7.48
N VAL A 33 -14.73 0.80 -8.75
CA VAL A 33 -13.31 0.67 -9.11
C VAL A 33 -12.57 1.90 -8.61
N GLU A 34 -13.08 3.10 -8.89
CA GLU A 34 -12.47 4.35 -8.42
C GLU A 34 -12.42 4.43 -6.89
N ARG A 35 -13.47 3.96 -6.20
CA ARG A 35 -13.44 3.88 -4.72
C ARG A 35 -12.36 2.93 -4.21
N ALA A 36 -12.20 1.75 -4.81
CA ALA A 36 -11.15 0.80 -4.42
C ALA A 36 -9.74 1.36 -4.70
N ASP A 37 -9.57 2.07 -5.81
CA ASP A 37 -8.34 2.76 -6.20
C ASP A 37 -7.92 3.85 -5.21
N VAL A 38 -8.88 4.61 -4.71
CA VAL A 38 -8.59 5.63 -3.69
C VAL A 38 -8.38 5.00 -2.33
N PHE A 39 -9.19 3.99 -1.98
CA PHE A 39 -9.11 3.35 -0.67
C PHE A 39 -7.76 2.68 -0.44
N ARG A 40 -7.19 1.97 -1.42
CA ARG A 40 -5.86 1.35 -1.28
C ARG A 40 -4.76 2.38 -0.97
N VAL A 41 -4.86 3.58 -1.54
CA VAL A 41 -3.94 4.69 -1.25
C VAL A 41 -4.16 5.23 0.15
N LEU A 42 -5.42 5.43 0.56
CA LEU A 42 -5.75 5.92 1.91
C LEU A 42 -5.31 4.95 3.01
N VAL A 43 -5.50 3.64 2.81
CA VAL A 43 -5.03 2.62 3.77
C VAL A 43 -3.53 2.70 3.94
N LEU A 44 -2.76 2.78 2.84
CA LEU A 44 -1.31 2.93 2.92
C LEU A 44 -0.90 4.28 3.52
N LYS A 45 -1.64 5.36 3.22
CA LYS A 45 -1.38 6.70 3.76
C LYS A 45 -1.47 6.70 5.28
N TRP A 46 -2.46 6.02 5.86
CA TRP A 46 -2.70 6.07 7.30
C TRP A 46 -2.02 4.95 8.09
N PHE A 47 -1.98 3.74 7.53
CA PHE A 47 -1.52 2.55 8.22
C PHE A 47 -0.22 1.97 7.66
N GLY A 48 0.13 2.36 6.42
CA GLY A 48 1.25 1.78 5.69
C GLY A 48 1.08 0.29 5.42
N GLY A 49 2.21 -0.38 5.19
CA GLY A 49 2.27 -1.81 4.92
C GLY A 49 2.18 -2.12 3.43
N ILE A 50 1.52 -3.23 3.08
CA ILE A 50 1.45 -3.75 1.72
C ILE A 50 -0.02 -3.94 1.32
N TYR A 51 -0.38 -3.35 0.20
CA TYR A 51 -1.63 -3.60 -0.49
C TYR A 51 -1.37 -4.52 -1.70
N ALA A 52 -2.26 -5.48 -1.93
CA ALA A 52 -2.38 -6.16 -3.21
C ALA A 52 -3.82 -6.54 -3.52
N ASP A 53 -4.21 -6.51 -4.79
CA ASP A 53 -5.56 -6.90 -5.23
C ASP A 53 -5.87 -8.35 -4.83
N VAL A 54 -7.13 -8.59 -4.46
CA VAL A 54 -7.57 -9.86 -3.83
C VAL A 54 -7.53 -11.06 -4.79
N ASP A 55 -7.59 -10.80 -6.10
CA ASP A 55 -7.52 -11.79 -7.17
C ASP A 55 -6.07 -12.13 -7.58
N THR A 56 -5.09 -11.58 -6.86
CA THR A 56 -3.68 -11.85 -7.06
C THR A 56 -3.14 -12.82 -6.01
N ARG A 57 -2.24 -13.70 -6.43
CA ARG A 57 -1.49 -14.58 -5.52
C ARG A 57 0.01 -14.32 -5.61
N PRO A 58 0.68 -14.03 -4.48
CA PRO A 58 2.12 -13.84 -4.49
C PRO A 58 2.81 -15.17 -4.85
N LEU A 59 3.70 -15.14 -5.84
CA LEU A 59 4.58 -16.27 -6.18
C LEU A 59 5.73 -16.39 -5.18
N ARG A 60 6.06 -15.29 -4.49
CA ARG A 60 7.06 -15.22 -3.43
C ARG A 60 6.52 -14.43 -2.25
N ARG A 61 6.98 -14.75 -1.04
CA ARG A 61 6.55 -14.02 0.16
C ARG A 61 6.93 -12.53 0.03
N PRO A 62 6.09 -11.58 0.48
CA PRO A 62 6.40 -10.16 0.37
C PRO A 62 7.75 -9.75 0.98
N VAL A 63 8.16 -10.39 2.07
CA VAL A 63 9.48 -10.21 2.71
C VAL A 63 10.67 -10.54 1.80
N SER A 64 10.44 -11.18 0.66
CA SER A 64 11.47 -11.59 -0.31
C SER A 64 11.34 -10.88 -1.66
N TRP A 65 10.48 -9.85 -1.76
CA TRP A 65 10.38 -9.04 -2.98
C TRP A 65 11.56 -8.10 -3.18
N VAL A 66 12.20 -7.70 -2.08
CA VAL A 66 13.37 -6.82 -2.09
C VAL A 66 14.56 -7.59 -1.56
N SER A 67 15.67 -7.52 -2.27
CA SER A 67 16.96 -8.08 -1.94
C SER A 67 18.04 -7.01 -1.97
N ALA A 68 19.24 -7.31 -1.46
CA ALA A 68 20.36 -6.36 -1.48
C ALA A 68 20.72 -5.90 -2.91
N SER A 69 20.53 -6.75 -3.93
CA SER A 69 20.77 -6.36 -5.33
C SER A 69 19.74 -5.37 -5.87
N ASP A 70 18.54 -5.29 -5.29
CA ASP A 70 17.53 -4.31 -5.69
C ASP A 70 17.85 -2.89 -5.23
N LEU A 71 18.80 -2.76 -4.28
CA LEU A 71 19.29 -1.48 -3.75
C LEU A 71 20.61 -1.06 -4.40
N ALA A 72 21.09 -1.82 -5.40
CA ALA A 72 22.34 -1.52 -6.08
C ALA A 72 22.26 -0.19 -6.85
N PRO A 73 23.38 0.55 -6.96
CA PRO A 73 23.43 1.73 -7.81
C PRO A 73 23.05 1.41 -9.26
N TRP A 74 22.44 2.38 -9.91
CA TRP A 74 22.02 2.28 -11.31
C TRP A 74 22.35 3.57 -12.06
N THR A 75 22.36 3.52 -13.38
CA THR A 75 22.76 4.66 -14.23
C THR A 75 21.67 4.95 -15.23
N ASP A 76 21.30 6.22 -15.39
CA ASP A 76 20.48 6.64 -16.50
C ASP A 76 21.27 6.51 -17.81
N ALA A 77 20.87 5.58 -18.67
CA ALA A 77 21.55 5.29 -19.93
C ALA A 77 21.61 6.46 -20.94
N VAL A 78 20.81 7.52 -20.74
CA VAL A 78 20.77 8.68 -21.64
C VAL A 78 21.63 9.83 -21.11
N THR A 79 21.55 10.10 -19.81
CA THR A 79 22.25 11.25 -19.20
C THR A 79 23.56 10.87 -18.51
N GLU A 80 23.82 9.56 -18.39
CA GLU A 80 24.95 8.97 -17.66
C GLU A 80 24.97 9.32 -16.16
N LEU A 81 23.90 9.92 -15.65
CA LEU A 81 23.73 10.20 -14.22
C LEU A 81 23.63 8.89 -13.44
N LYS A 82 24.51 8.75 -12.45
CA LYS A 82 24.52 7.61 -11.53
C LYS A 82 23.69 7.92 -10.30
N TYR A 83 22.80 7.00 -9.98
CA TYR A 83 21.95 7.03 -8.80
C TYR A 83 22.45 5.98 -7.80
N SER A 84 22.74 6.44 -6.59
CA SER A 84 23.21 5.60 -5.49
C SER A 84 22.69 6.21 -4.20
N TYR A 85 21.83 5.47 -3.50
CA TYR A 85 21.17 5.92 -2.28
C TYR A 85 21.39 4.88 -1.18
N ASP A 86 21.50 5.36 0.06
CA ASP A 86 21.58 4.55 1.28
C ASP A 86 20.37 4.76 2.21
N ASN A 87 19.39 5.54 1.75
CA ASN A 87 18.14 5.79 2.45
C ASN A 87 17.39 4.48 2.74
N ILE A 88 16.66 4.47 3.85
CA ILE A 88 15.70 3.40 4.15
C ILE A 88 14.56 3.50 3.13
N VAL A 89 14.21 2.38 2.48
CA VAL A 89 13.09 2.33 1.54
C VAL A 89 11.77 2.58 2.29
N SER A 90 11.13 3.70 1.99
CA SER A 90 9.83 4.09 2.54
C SER A 90 8.67 3.68 1.64
N THR A 91 8.88 3.59 0.32
CA THR A 91 7.83 3.23 -0.64
C THR A 91 8.36 2.28 -1.71
N ILE A 92 7.55 1.29 -2.07
CA ILE A 92 7.81 0.34 -3.16
C ILE A 92 6.66 0.43 -4.17
N LEU A 93 7.01 0.78 -5.40
CA LEU A 93 6.10 0.84 -6.55
C LEU A 93 6.63 -0.10 -7.62
N GLY A 94 5.77 -0.53 -8.55
CA GLY A 94 6.18 -1.42 -9.64
C GLY A 94 5.71 -0.90 -10.98
N ILE A 95 6.48 -1.16 -12.02
CA ILE A 95 6.12 -0.83 -13.40
C ILE A 95 5.03 -1.81 -13.90
N GLU A 96 4.03 -1.32 -14.64
CA GLU A 96 3.09 -2.16 -15.41
C GLU A 96 3.22 -1.99 -16.92
N ALA A 97 3.66 -0.82 -17.36
CA ALA A 97 4.00 -0.56 -18.76
C ALA A 97 5.47 -0.19 -18.84
N ASP A 98 6.23 -0.96 -19.61
CA ASP A 98 7.64 -0.69 -19.91
C ASP A 98 7.83 -0.73 -21.43
N CYS A 99 7.50 0.36 -22.09
CA CYS A 99 7.62 0.57 -23.52
C CYS A 99 8.77 1.52 -23.84
N ALA A 100 9.25 1.49 -25.09
CA ALA A 100 10.34 2.35 -25.55
C ALA A 100 10.00 3.83 -25.29
N PRO A 101 10.75 4.56 -24.43
CA PRO A 101 10.35 5.90 -23.99
C PRO A 101 10.29 6.98 -25.07
N TYR A 102 10.90 6.74 -26.23
CA TYR A 102 10.91 7.62 -27.40
C TYR A 102 9.85 7.26 -28.44
N LYS A 103 9.02 6.24 -28.18
CA LYS A 103 7.90 5.83 -29.04
C LYS A 103 6.58 6.11 -28.36
N SER A 104 5.53 6.21 -29.18
CA SER A 104 4.15 6.41 -28.72
C SER A 104 3.26 5.17 -28.90
N ASP A 105 3.79 4.03 -29.34
CA ASP A 105 3.02 2.82 -29.63
C ASP A 105 2.41 2.13 -28.40
N TYR A 106 2.77 2.56 -27.18
CA TYR A 106 2.18 2.11 -25.91
C TYR A 106 0.65 2.26 -25.84
N TRP A 107 0.06 3.20 -26.59
CA TRP A 107 -1.41 3.34 -26.65
C TRP A 107 -2.08 2.10 -27.25
N ARG A 108 -1.38 1.34 -28.11
CA ARG A 108 -1.89 0.10 -28.70
C ARG A 108 -2.07 -1.01 -27.66
N MET A 109 -1.34 -0.90 -26.55
CA MET A 109 -1.42 -1.80 -25.40
C MET A 109 -2.36 -1.29 -24.31
N GLY A 110 -3.02 -0.14 -24.53
CA GLY A 110 -3.95 0.46 -23.57
C GLY A 110 -3.29 1.30 -22.47
N TYR A 111 -2.00 1.61 -22.58
CA TYR A 111 -1.28 2.44 -21.60
C TYR A 111 -1.30 3.92 -21.98
N SER A 112 -1.16 4.80 -20.99
CA SER A 112 -1.10 6.26 -21.19
C SER A 112 0.31 6.81 -21.22
N TYR A 113 1.26 6.11 -20.59
CA TYR A 113 2.68 6.46 -20.57
C TYR A 113 3.55 5.25 -20.97
N PRO A 114 4.72 5.48 -21.59
CA PRO A 114 5.63 4.40 -21.94
C PRO A 114 6.19 3.70 -20.69
N VAL A 115 6.47 4.46 -19.64
CA VAL A 115 6.78 3.94 -18.30
C VAL A 115 5.63 4.32 -17.37
N GLN A 116 4.82 3.34 -17.00
CA GLN A 116 3.64 3.52 -16.14
C GLN A 116 3.75 2.60 -14.93
N LEU A 117 3.41 3.12 -13.76
CA LEU A 117 3.35 2.34 -12.52
C LEU A 117 2.02 1.62 -12.40
N THR A 118 2.08 0.47 -11.74
CA THR A 118 0.90 -0.24 -11.31
C THR A 118 0.30 0.33 -10.04
N GLN A 119 -0.95 -0.03 -9.78
CA GLN A 119 -1.61 0.20 -8.48
C GLN A 119 -2.22 -1.06 -7.87
N TRP A 120 -2.20 -2.20 -8.57
CA TRP A 120 -2.77 -3.44 -8.02
C TRP A 120 -1.92 -4.00 -6.88
N ALA A 121 -0.64 -3.59 -6.79
CA ALA A 121 0.22 -3.83 -5.63
C ALA A 121 1.09 -2.61 -5.34
N LEU A 122 1.18 -2.27 -4.05
CA LEU A 122 1.89 -1.10 -3.53
C LEU A 122 2.38 -1.41 -2.12
N ALA A 123 3.55 -0.90 -1.73
CA ALA A 123 3.95 -0.88 -0.33
C ALA A 123 4.43 0.52 0.04
N SER A 124 4.09 0.99 1.23
CA SER A 124 4.53 2.31 1.68
C SER A 124 4.49 2.43 3.20
N SER A 125 5.35 3.29 3.74
CA SER A 125 5.23 3.82 5.09
C SER A 125 4.04 4.78 5.18
N PRO A 126 3.38 4.89 6.34
CA PRO A 126 2.35 5.90 6.56
C PRO A 126 2.86 7.32 6.21
N GLY A 127 2.02 8.12 5.57
CA GLY A 127 2.28 9.53 5.30
C GLY A 127 3.30 9.82 4.20
N HIS A 128 3.70 8.84 3.38
CA HIS A 128 4.69 9.09 2.34
C HIS A 128 4.22 10.17 1.33
N PRO A 129 5.09 11.14 0.92
CA PRO A 129 4.69 12.27 0.09
C PRO A 129 4.02 11.92 -1.24
N ILE A 130 4.35 10.79 -1.86
CA ILE A 130 3.67 10.32 -3.10
C ILE A 130 2.19 10.05 -2.84
N LEU A 131 1.84 9.43 -1.70
CA LEU A 131 0.46 9.12 -1.34
C LEU A 131 -0.32 10.41 -1.05
N LEU A 132 0.32 11.36 -0.35
CA LEU A 132 -0.25 12.70 -0.11
C LEU A 132 -0.51 13.43 -1.43
N ARG A 133 0.46 13.43 -2.34
CA ARG A 133 0.35 14.07 -3.64
C ARG A 133 -0.74 13.45 -4.52
N PHE A 134 -0.92 12.13 -4.45
CA PHE A 134 -2.04 11.46 -5.11
C PHE A 134 -3.36 12.04 -4.59
N MET A 135 -3.54 12.09 -3.27
CA MET A 135 -4.76 12.62 -2.66
C MET A 135 -4.98 14.11 -2.99
N ASP A 136 -3.94 14.94 -2.94
CA ASP A 136 -4.03 16.35 -3.30
C ASP A 136 -4.44 16.55 -4.76
N THR A 137 -3.90 15.72 -5.66
CA THR A 137 -4.21 15.78 -7.10
C THR A 137 -5.64 15.35 -7.37
N LEU A 138 -6.10 14.28 -6.71
CA LEU A 138 -7.48 13.82 -6.80
C LEU A 138 -8.44 14.87 -6.26
N GLN A 139 -8.21 15.39 -5.05
CA GLN A 139 -9.09 16.36 -4.41
C GLN A 139 -9.22 17.63 -5.24
N ARG A 140 -8.11 18.20 -5.72
CA ARG A 140 -8.14 19.36 -6.64
C ARG A 140 -8.94 19.07 -7.90
N ARG A 141 -8.78 17.88 -8.49
CA ARG A 141 -9.52 17.48 -9.69
C ARG A 141 -11.03 17.37 -9.42
N LEU A 142 -11.43 16.78 -8.31
CA LEU A 142 -12.84 16.69 -7.91
C LEU A 142 -13.43 18.08 -7.62
N GLU A 143 -12.67 18.96 -6.96
CA GLU A 143 -13.06 20.35 -6.70
C GLU A 143 -13.24 21.14 -7.99
N ASP A 144 -12.33 20.99 -8.95
CA ASP A 144 -12.44 21.66 -10.25
C ASP A 144 -13.65 21.21 -11.05
N VAL A 145 -13.99 19.92 -10.98
CA VAL A 145 -15.24 19.40 -11.57
C VAL A 145 -16.44 19.97 -10.84
N ALA A 146 -16.48 19.92 -9.51
CA ALA A 146 -17.59 20.48 -8.72
C ALA A 146 -17.80 21.97 -9.03
N ARG A 147 -16.73 22.77 -9.02
CA ARG A 147 -16.76 24.22 -9.32
C ARG A 147 -17.36 24.52 -10.69
N ARG A 148 -17.01 23.75 -11.73
CA ARG A 148 -17.58 23.89 -13.08
C ARG A 148 -19.06 23.47 -13.16
N ASN A 149 -19.53 22.74 -12.15
CA ASN A 149 -20.89 22.26 -12.00
C ASN A 149 -21.60 22.89 -10.78
N ARG A 150 -21.37 24.20 -10.55
CA ARG A 150 -22.03 25.02 -9.50
C ARG A 150 -21.76 24.56 -8.06
N GLY A 151 -20.62 23.91 -7.83
CA GLY A 151 -20.23 23.38 -6.53
C GLY A 151 -20.78 21.98 -6.23
N ASP A 152 -21.58 21.39 -7.13
CA ASP A 152 -22.20 20.09 -6.93
C ASP A 152 -21.49 19.00 -7.74
N ILE A 153 -20.73 18.14 -7.04
CA ILE A 153 -20.03 16.99 -7.63
C ILE A 153 -20.98 15.84 -8.01
N THR A 154 -22.21 15.84 -7.49
CA THR A 154 -23.23 14.82 -7.74
C THR A 154 -24.13 15.17 -8.93
N ALA A 155 -24.05 16.41 -9.43
CA ALA A 155 -24.80 16.85 -10.59
C ALA A 155 -24.55 15.93 -11.81
N PRO A 156 -25.59 15.63 -12.63
CA PRO A 156 -25.44 14.72 -13.78
C PRO A 156 -24.32 15.11 -14.76
N GLN A 157 -24.06 16.42 -14.93
CA GLN A 157 -22.97 16.94 -15.74
C GLN A 157 -21.60 16.64 -15.13
N ALA A 158 -21.45 16.81 -13.81
CA ALA A 158 -20.22 16.49 -13.07
C ALA A 158 -19.89 15.00 -13.17
N VAL A 159 -20.89 14.13 -12.93
CA VAL A 159 -20.74 12.68 -13.04
C VAL A 159 -20.30 12.26 -14.44
N ARG A 160 -20.93 12.81 -15.50
CA ARG A 160 -20.52 12.55 -16.89
C ARG A 160 -19.10 13.02 -17.19
N GLU A 161 -18.66 14.10 -16.56
CA GLU A 161 -17.30 14.59 -16.71
C GLU A 161 -16.28 13.65 -16.07
N LEU A 162 -16.51 13.22 -14.82
CA LEU A 162 -15.67 12.24 -14.13
C LEU A 162 -15.59 10.93 -14.91
N GLN A 163 -16.72 10.44 -15.41
CA GLN A 163 -16.78 9.24 -16.25
C GLN A 163 -15.94 9.38 -17.53
N ARG A 164 -15.85 10.59 -18.11
CA ARG A 164 -15.02 10.85 -19.30
C ARG A 164 -13.52 10.89 -18.97
N ILE A 165 -13.14 11.36 -17.79
CA ILE A 165 -11.75 11.26 -17.30
C ILE A 165 -11.38 9.78 -17.15
N GLY A 166 -12.32 9.00 -16.61
CA GLY A 166 -12.22 7.55 -16.49
C GLY A 166 -11.34 7.09 -15.32
N PRO A 167 -11.52 5.84 -14.88
CA PRO A 167 -10.89 5.32 -13.66
C PRO A 167 -9.37 5.34 -13.74
N LEU A 168 -8.78 4.97 -14.89
CA LEU A 168 -7.32 4.93 -15.06
C LEU A 168 -6.67 6.27 -14.71
N SER A 169 -7.21 7.37 -15.26
CA SER A 169 -6.65 8.72 -15.12
C SER A 169 -7.11 9.45 -13.87
N LEU A 170 -8.30 9.14 -13.32
CA LEU A 170 -8.83 9.81 -12.15
C LEU A 170 -8.22 9.26 -10.87
N THR A 171 -8.23 7.93 -10.70
CA THR A 171 -7.84 7.26 -9.46
C THR A 171 -6.83 6.14 -9.69
N GLY A 172 -6.68 5.71 -10.94
CA GLY A 172 -6.03 4.48 -11.33
C GLY A 172 -4.50 4.55 -11.45
N PRO A 173 -3.88 3.63 -12.20
CA PRO A 173 -2.42 3.57 -12.35
C PRO A 173 -1.82 4.84 -12.97
N VAL A 174 -2.56 5.56 -13.81
CA VAL A 174 -2.10 6.85 -14.34
C VAL A 174 -2.02 7.90 -13.24
N ALA A 175 -2.99 7.96 -12.34
CA ALA A 175 -2.98 8.90 -11.23
C ALA A 175 -1.81 8.63 -10.27
N VAL A 176 -1.53 7.37 -9.94
CA VAL A 176 -0.35 6.97 -9.15
C VAL A 176 0.95 7.30 -9.86
N THR A 177 1.03 7.02 -11.16
CA THR A 177 2.19 7.36 -12.01
C THR A 177 2.48 8.85 -11.98
N ILE A 178 1.47 9.69 -12.18
CA ILE A 178 1.63 11.15 -12.15
C ILE A 178 2.07 11.64 -10.77
N ALA A 179 1.47 11.13 -9.68
CA ALA A 179 1.85 11.52 -8.33
C ALA A 179 3.33 11.18 -8.04
N ALA A 180 3.76 9.96 -8.36
CA ALA A 180 5.14 9.54 -8.17
C ALA A 180 6.11 10.32 -9.07
N LYS A 181 5.77 10.44 -10.36
CA LYS A 181 6.56 11.14 -11.37
C LYS A 181 6.80 12.59 -10.97
N THR A 182 5.74 13.33 -10.70
CA THR A 182 5.85 14.75 -10.34
C THR A 182 6.64 14.92 -9.06
N TRP A 183 6.44 14.08 -8.04
CA TRP A 183 7.20 14.19 -6.79
C TRP A 183 8.70 13.91 -6.99
N LEU A 184 9.08 12.86 -7.72
CA LEU A 184 10.48 12.53 -7.98
C LEU A 184 11.17 13.54 -8.91
N GLU A 185 10.45 14.03 -9.92
CA GLU A 185 10.94 15.10 -10.81
C GLU A 185 11.21 16.39 -10.03
N GLU A 186 10.29 16.82 -9.17
CA GLU A 186 10.46 18.04 -8.36
C GLU A 186 11.54 17.89 -7.28
N ARG A 187 11.62 16.70 -6.65
CA ARG A 187 12.48 16.50 -5.48
C ARG A 187 13.95 16.32 -5.84
N ILE A 188 14.24 15.59 -6.90
CA ILE A 188 15.62 15.23 -7.27
C ILE A 188 15.94 15.45 -8.75
N GLY A 189 15.03 16.00 -9.55
CA GLY A 189 15.24 16.18 -10.99
C GLY A 189 15.24 14.87 -11.77
N LEU A 190 14.57 13.81 -11.29
CA LEU A 190 14.57 12.50 -11.94
C LEU A 190 14.04 12.61 -13.38
N ARG A 191 14.80 12.13 -14.36
CA ARG A 191 14.23 11.85 -15.69
C ARG A 191 13.34 10.61 -15.58
N TRP A 192 12.02 10.77 -15.55
CA TRP A 192 11.07 9.65 -15.36
C TRP A 192 11.34 8.45 -16.27
N ASN A 193 11.60 8.72 -17.54
CA ASN A 193 11.89 7.70 -18.56
C ASN A 193 13.22 6.96 -18.35
N ALA A 194 14.06 7.34 -17.37
CA ALA A 194 15.22 6.58 -16.94
C ALA A 194 14.84 5.35 -16.11
N LEU A 195 13.59 5.26 -15.64
CA LEU A 195 13.11 4.12 -14.87
C LEU A 195 12.87 2.86 -15.71
N THR A 196 12.84 2.97 -17.05
CA THR A 196 12.62 1.84 -17.96
C THR A 196 13.61 0.69 -17.68
N GLY A 197 13.12 -0.55 -17.73
CA GLY A 197 13.91 -1.76 -17.58
C GLY A 197 14.44 -2.33 -18.91
N LEU A 198 14.09 -1.72 -20.04
CA LEU A 198 14.35 -2.28 -21.37
C LEU A 198 15.85 -2.38 -21.72
N GLY A 199 16.69 -1.55 -21.10
CA GLY A 199 18.14 -1.48 -21.38
C GLY A 199 19.04 -2.11 -20.32
N ASP A 200 18.50 -2.54 -19.18
CA ASP A 200 19.28 -2.97 -18.01
C ASP A 200 18.85 -4.34 -17.47
N GLY A 201 18.04 -5.08 -18.23
CA GLY A 201 17.52 -6.39 -17.83
C GLY A 201 16.41 -6.33 -16.78
N GLY A 202 15.74 -5.17 -16.64
CA GLY A 202 14.71 -4.96 -15.63
C GLY A 202 15.31 -4.78 -14.24
N GLN A 203 16.37 -3.99 -14.13
CA GLN A 203 16.97 -3.65 -12.84
C GLN A 203 15.99 -2.83 -12.01
N SER A 204 15.82 -3.19 -10.72
CA SER A 204 15.13 -2.38 -9.73
C SER A 204 15.88 -1.07 -9.49
N LYS A 205 15.15 0.04 -9.29
CA LYS A 205 15.74 1.38 -9.20
C LYS A 205 15.33 2.04 -7.91
N LEU A 206 16.28 2.15 -6.98
CA LEU A 206 16.12 2.98 -5.79
C LEU A 206 16.33 4.45 -6.17
N VAL A 207 15.37 5.28 -5.82
CA VAL A 207 15.37 6.72 -6.08
C VAL A 207 14.99 7.44 -4.79
N ASP A 208 15.97 8.05 -4.14
CA ASP A 208 15.85 8.54 -2.76
C ASP A 208 15.37 7.41 -1.83
N ASP A 209 14.17 7.49 -1.26
CA ASP A 209 13.56 6.44 -0.44
C ASP A 209 12.48 5.62 -1.16
N VAL A 210 12.39 5.74 -2.50
CA VAL A 210 11.39 5.04 -3.32
C VAL A 210 12.05 3.98 -4.19
N LEU A 211 11.71 2.72 -3.94
CA LEU A 211 12.14 1.60 -4.75
C LEU A 211 11.13 1.33 -5.88
N ILE A 212 11.57 1.49 -7.12
CA ILE A 212 10.79 1.15 -8.31
C ILE A 212 11.21 -0.24 -8.79
N LEU A 213 10.28 -1.19 -8.70
CA LEU A 213 10.45 -2.55 -9.17
C LEU A 213 10.15 -2.67 -10.68
N PRO A 214 10.84 -3.56 -11.41
CA PRO A 214 10.53 -3.84 -12.81
C PRO A 214 9.15 -4.49 -12.97
N ILE A 215 8.66 -4.64 -14.20
CA ILE A 215 7.33 -5.21 -14.50
C ILE A 215 7.07 -6.59 -13.88
N THR A 216 8.13 -7.36 -13.63
CA THR A 216 8.04 -8.68 -13.00
C THR A 216 8.15 -8.63 -11.48
N GLY A 217 8.52 -7.49 -10.90
CA GLY A 217 9.14 -7.36 -9.57
C GLY A 217 8.26 -7.78 -8.39
N PHE A 218 6.96 -7.53 -8.45
CA PHE A 218 6.04 -8.01 -7.41
C PHE A 218 5.86 -9.54 -7.43
N ARG A 219 6.20 -10.22 -8.54
CA ARG A 219 6.16 -11.69 -8.69
C ARG A 219 4.81 -12.29 -8.28
N TYR A 220 3.76 -12.04 -9.07
CA TYR A 220 2.40 -12.56 -8.84
C TYR A 220 1.89 -13.41 -9.99
N ALA A 221 0.93 -14.29 -9.70
CA ALA A 221 0.02 -14.86 -10.69
C ALA A 221 -1.35 -14.20 -10.57
N VAL A 222 -1.92 -13.82 -11.72
CA VAL A 222 -3.31 -13.36 -11.85
C VAL A 222 -4.16 -14.59 -12.12
N PHE A 223 -5.18 -14.84 -11.29
CA PHE A 223 -6.17 -15.86 -11.63
C PHE A 223 -7.15 -15.27 -12.66
N PRO A 224 -7.42 -15.95 -13.79
CA PRO A 224 -8.43 -15.48 -14.73
C PRO A 224 -9.80 -15.43 -14.03
N LEU A 225 -10.37 -14.23 -13.93
CA LEU A 225 -11.75 -13.98 -13.47
C LEU A 225 -12.81 -14.86 -14.16
N TYR A 226 -12.48 -15.44 -15.30
CA TYR A 226 -13.35 -16.29 -16.11
C TYR A 226 -13.85 -17.56 -15.41
N TRP A 227 -13.14 -18.07 -14.39
CA TRP A 227 -13.54 -19.29 -13.66
C TRP A 227 -14.46 -19.04 -12.45
N ILE A 228 -14.46 -17.83 -11.89
CA ILE A 228 -15.36 -17.47 -10.77
C ILE A 228 -16.76 -17.10 -11.30
N TRP A 229 -16.86 -16.63 -12.55
CA TRP A 229 -18.12 -16.14 -13.11
C TRP A 229 -19.07 -17.24 -13.63
N ARG A 230 -18.57 -18.47 -13.90
CA ARG A 230 -19.37 -19.52 -14.57
C ARG A 230 -19.97 -20.56 -13.63
N SER A 231 -19.50 -20.69 -12.39
CA SER A 231 -20.02 -21.71 -11.47
C SER A 231 -21.25 -21.26 -10.68
N ASP A 232 -21.49 -19.95 -10.53
CA ASP A 232 -22.44 -19.46 -9.52
C ASP A 232 -23.60 -18.62 -10.10
N ALA A 233 -23.93 -18.78 -11.38
CA ALA A 233 -25.10 -18.15 -12.01
C ALA A 233 -26.46 -18.67 -11.49
N HIS A 234 -26.50 -19.43 -10.38
CA HIS A 234 -27.72 -20.02 -9.84
C HIS A 234 -28.28 -19.40 -8.56
N ASN A 235 -27.55 -18.61 -7.77
CA ASN A 235 -28.09 -18.11 -6.50
C ASN A 235 -27.81 -16.61 -6.31
N GLY A 236 -28.77 -15.79 -6.76
CA GLY A 236 -28.72 -14.32 -6.75
C GLY A 236 -28.72 -13.69 -5.35
N GLN A 237 -27.57 -13.70 -4.66
CA GLN A 237 -27.32 -12.81 -3.53
C GLN A 237 -26.20 -11.81 -3.86
N PRO A 238 -26.36 -10.52 -3.51
CA PRO A 238 -25.28 -9.54 -3.65
C PRO A 238 -24.22 -9.83 -2.58
N ARG A 239 -22.97 -10.03 -3.00
CA ARG A 239 -21.84 -10.19 -2.06
C ARG A 239 -21.08 -8.86 -1.89
N SER A 240 -20.78 -8.53 -0.63
CA SER A 240 -19.82 -7.51 -0.21
C SER A 240 -18.43 -7.81 -0.81
N ARG A 241 -17.73 -6.78 -1.29
CA ARG A 241 -16.46 -6.92 -2.02
C ARG A 241 -15.29 -6.67 -1.09
N GLN A 242 -14.49 -7.71 -0.87
CA GLN A 242 -13.43 -7.74 0.13
C GLN A 242 -12.08 -7.26 -0.42
N ILE A 243 -11.46 -6.29 0.26
CA ILE A 243 -10.12 -5.77 -0.06
C ILE A 243 -9.08 -6.38 0.88
N ARG A 244 -7.97 -6.94 0.36
CA ARG A 244 -6.95 -7.64 1.16
C ARG A 244 -5.73 -6.76 1.47
N GLN A 245 -5.44 -6.55 2.75
CA GLN A 245 -4.18 -5.95 3.23
C GLN A 245 -3.32 -6.99 3.95
N TYR A 246 -1.99 -6.98 3.73
CA TYR A 246 -1.05 -7.92 4.35
C TYR A 246 -0.36 -7.29 5.57
N GLY A 247 -0.42 -7.95 6.73
CA GLY A 247 0.34 -7.60 7.94
C GLY A 247 1.48 -8.59 8.22
N LEU A 248 2.64 -8.10 8.69
CA LEU A 248 3.75 -8.94 9.16
C LEU A 248 3.49 -9.41 10.61
N GLU A 249 3.70 -10.70 10.89
CA GLU A 249 3.61 -11.25 12.25
C GLU A 249 4.94 -11.06 12.99
N ALA A 250 4.88 -10.48 14.19
CA ALA A 250 5.89 -10.70 15.22
C ALA A 250 5.54 -12.00 15.96
N SER A 251 6.50 -12.91 16.09
CA SER A 251 6.31 -14.22 16.72
C SER A 251 7.16 -14.33 17.98
N HIS A 252 6.59 -14.81 19.09
CA HIS A 252 7.28 -15.49 20.22
C HIS A 252 6.29 -16.52 20.86
N GLY A 253 6.75 -17.78 21.06
CA GLY A 253 5.96 -18.99 21.50
C GLY A 253 5.83 -19.18 23.03
N PRO A 254 5.54 -20.38 23.64
CA PRO A 254 5.60 -21.78 23.14
C PRO A 254 4.35 -22.71 23.44
N VAL A 255 4.50 -24.02 23.19
CA VAL A 255 3.50 -25.13 22.96
C VAL A 255 2.90 -25.81 24.22
N GLY A 256 1.68 -26.38 24.12
CA GLY A 256 1.09 -27.39 25.04
C GLY A 256 -0.06 -28.23 24.40
N ALA A 257 -0.19 -29.52 24.77
CA ALA A 257 -0.71 -30.67 23.98
C ALA A 257 -2.19 -31.13 24.17
N SER A 258 -2.74 -31.92 23.19
CA SER A 258 -3.54 -33.19 23.33
C SER A 258 -4.69 -33.39 22.28
N MET A 259 -5.10 -34.65 22.03
CA MET A 259 -5.60 -35.33 20.81
C MET A 259 -7.14 -35.41 20.50
N ALA A 260 -7.44 -35.51 19.18
CA ALA A 260 -8.45 -36.21 18.30
C ALA A 260 -9.64 -37.09 18.83
N PRO A 261 -10.62 -37.61 18.00
CA PRO A 261 -11.11 -37.28 16.62
C PRO A 261 -12.67 -37.22 16.44
N GLY A 262 -13.17 -36.59 15.36
CA GLY A 262 -14.57 -36.71 14.90
C GLY A 262 -14.94 -35.68 13.81
N ALA A 263 -15.47 -36.13 12.67
CA ALA A 263 -15.54 -35.38 11.42
C ALA A 263 -16.43 -34.12 11.46
N GLY A 264 -15.87 -32.99 11.03
CA GLY A 264 -16.60 -31.78 10.63
C GLY A 264 -16.08 -30.46 11.22
N ILE A 265 -15.19 -29.78 10.47
CA ILE A 265 -14.92 -28.32 10.47
C ILE A 265 -14.20 -27.71 11.69
N MET A 266 -13.30 -26.75 11.39
CA MET A 266 -12.46 -25.91 12.29
C MET A 266 -11.25 -26.65 12.93
N ALA A 267 -10.13 -26.02 13.30
CA ALA A 267 -9.98 -24.81 14.13
C ALA A 267 -8.50 -24.31 14.10
N LEU A 268 -8.07 -23.18 14.68
CA LEU A 268 -8.59 -22.50 15.86
C LEU A 268 -7.96 -21.09 15.98
N LEU A 269 -8.78 -20.06 15.98
CA LEU A 269 -8.77 -19.10 17.10
C LEU A 269 -10.21 -19.04 17.58
N ARG A 270 -10.46 -19.56 18.79
CA ARG A 270 -11.77 -19.48 19.46
C ARG A 270 -12.18 -18.00 19.55
N PRO A 271 -13.37 -17.61 19.10
CA PRO A 271 -14.07 -16.46 19.64
C PRO A 271 -14.87 -16.97 20.84
N GLN A 272 -14.31 -16.90 22.03
CA GLN A 272 -15.16 -16.74 23.20
C GLN A 272 -15.01 -15.28 23.66
N GLY A 273 -16.04 -14.49 23.35
CA GLY A 273 -16.25 -13.17 23.93
C GLY A 273 -16.11 -12.01 22.95
N ARG A 274 -17.28 -11.58 22.45
CA ARG A 274 -17.63 -10.25 21.90
C ARG A 274 -17.01 -9.84 20.56
N VAL A 275 -17.92 -9.45 19.65
CA VAL A 275 -17.67 -8.62 18.48
C VAL A 275 -16.93 -7.36 18.93
N TRP A 276 -15.85 -7.01 18.24
CA TRP A 276 -15.03 -5.85 18.59
C TRP A 276 -15.77 -4.55 18.24
N GLU A 277 -16.08 -3.75 19.27
CA GLU A 277 -16.99 -2.61 19.17
C GLU A 277 -16.32 -1.25 18.90
N SER A 278 -14.99 -1.17 18.63
CA SER A 278 -14.40 0.15 18.30
C SER A 278 -13.16 0.13 17.40
N LEU A 279 -13.06 1.13 16.50
CA LEU A 279 -11.91 1.39 15.61
C LEU A 279 -10.62 1.75 16.37
N SER A 280 -10.74 2.16 17.64
CA SER A 280 -9.60 2.52 18.49
C SER A 280 -8.71 1.30 18.84
N ASP A 281 -9.26 0.08 18.75
CA ASP A 281 -8.50 -1.15 19.00
C ASP A 281 -7.68 -1.60 17.77
N LEU A 282 -8.11 -1.25 16.55
CA LEU A 282 -7.35 -1.51 15.32
C LEU A 282 -6.14 -0.57 15.20
N ALA A 283 -6.31 0.69 15.60
CA ALA A 283 -5.23 1.68 15.69
C ALA A 283 -4.14 1.27 16.69
N ARG A 284 -4.49 0.64 17.82
CA ARG A 284 -3.52 0.10 18.80
C ARG A 284 -2.69 -1.05 18.24
N VAL A 285 -3.27 -1.93 17.43
CA VAL A 285 -2.55 -3.04 16.80
C VAL A 285 -1.57 -2.53 15.74
N VAL A 286 -1.95 -1.54 14.95
CA VAL A 286 -1.07 -0.94 13.94
C VAL A 286 0.00 -0.06 14.59
N GLN A 287 -0.32 0.71 15.63
CA GLN A 287 0.68 1.44 16.43
C GLN A 287 1.68 0.49 17.09
N GLY A 288 1.23 -0.66 17.64
CA GLY A 288 2.13 -1.68 18.17
C GLY A 288 3.10 -2.26 17.13
N LEU A 289 2.68 -2.36 15.86
CA LEU A 289 3.54 -2.79 14.76
C LEU A 289 4.55 -1.72 14.34
N VAL A 290 4.19 -0.44 14.42
CA VAL A 290 5.09 0.71 14.17
C VAL A 290 6.11 0.87 15.31
N GLU A 291 5.70 0.67 16.56
CA GLU A 291 6.58 0.68 17.74
C GLU A 291 7.60 -0.47 17.67
N ALA A 292 7.15 -1.67 17.29
CA ALA A 292 8.02 -2.84 17.10
C ALA A 292 9.06 -2.64 15.98
N ALA A 293 8.69 -1.94 14.91
CA ALA A 293 9.60 -1.59 13.81
C ALA A 293 10.64 -0.51 14.20
N ARG A 294 10.26 0.45 15.07
CA ARG A 294 11.18 1.44 15.64
C ARG A 294 12.19 0.81 16.62
N LEU A 295 11.75 -0.13 17.44
CA LEU A 295 12.61 -0.81 18.43
C LEU A 295 13.65 -1.74 17.76
N THR A 296 13.32 -2.36 16.63
CA THR A 296 14.29 -3.16 15.85
C THR A 296 15.39 -2.30 15.20
N THR A 297 15.11 -1.05 14.82
CA THR A 297 16.13 -0.12 14.30
C THR A 297 17.05 0.41 15.40
N GLY A 298 16.54 0.59 16.62
CA GLY A 298 17.34 0.95 17.80
C GLY A 298 18.33 -0.16 18.23
N TYR A 299 17.90 -1.42 18.16
CA TYR A 299 18.74 -2.56 18.53
C TYR A 299 19.93 -2.74 17.58
N CYS A 300 19.74 -2.56 16.27
CA CYS A 300 20.84 -2.62 15.28
C CYS A 300 21.87 -1.50 15.45
N ARG A 301 21.48 -0.29 15.89
CA ARG A 301 22.43 0.81 16.19
C ARG A 301 23.27 0.56 17.45
N SER A 302 22.76 -0.22 18.40
CA SER A 302 23.51 -0.56 19.62
C SER A 302 24.57 -1.65 19.39
N GLN A 303 24.31 -2.57 18.45
CA GLN A 303 25.25 -3.65 18.09
C GLN A 303 26.40 -3.18 17.20
N SER A 304 26.22 -2.10 16.41
CA SER A 304 27.32 -1.52 15.64
C SER A 304 28.28 -0.64 16.46
N ALA A 305 27.93 -0.33 17.72
CA ALA A 305 28.69 0.59 18.58
C ALA A 305 29.57 -0.09 19.65
N SER A 306 29.49 -1.42 19.86
CA SER A 306 30.26 -2.12 20.90
C SER A 306 31.08 -3.28 20.33
N GLY A 307 32.33 -2.97 19.96
CA GLY A 307 33.35 -3.98 19.72
C GLY A 307 33.90 -4.53 21.05
N GLY A 308 33.93 -5.86 21.17
CA GLY A 308 34.83 -6.61 22.07
C GLY A 308 34.46 -6.62 23.56
N GLY A 309 34.03 -7.78 24.06
CA GLY A 309 34.03 -8.08 25.50
C GLY A 309 33.00 -9.15 25.89
N GLN A 310 33.46 -10.22 26.52
CA GLN A 310 32.62 -11.26 27.12
C GLN A 310 31.78 -10.74 28.30
N LEU A 311 30.66 -11.45 28.51
CA LEU A 311 29.91 -11.71 29.74
C LEU A 311 28.72 -10.82 30.16
N GLU A 312 27.72 -11.57 30.64
CA GLU A 312 26.66 -11.28 31.61
C GLU A 312 25.37 -10.57 31.15
N THR A 313 24.38 -11.45 30.97
CA THR A 313 22.96 -11.27 31.21
C THR A 313 22.67 -10.32 32.38
N TYR A 314 22.04 -9.18 32.09
CA TYR A 314 21.19 -8.47 33.05
C TYR A 314 19.85 -8.15 32.38
N LEU A 315 18.88 -9.01 32.65
CA LEU A 315 17.46 -8.70 32.50
C LEU A 315 17.11 -7.66 33.57
N VAL A 316 16.80 -6.43 33.16
CA VAL A 316 16.10 -5.48 34.02
C VAL A 316 14.59 -5.66 33.77
N PRO A 317 13.77 -6.02 34.79
CA PRO A 317 12.34 -6.21 34.61
C PRO A 317 11.63 -4.89 34.28
N PHE A 318 10.83 -4.91 33.22
CA PHE A 318 9.96 -3.82 32.78
C PHE A 318 8.74 -3.74 33.72
N ALA A 319 8.93 -3.27 34.96
CA ALA A 319 7.85 -3.08 35.93
C ALA A 319 7.82 -1.69 36.60
N ASP A 320 8.76 -0.78 36.30
CA ASP A 320 8.93 0.45 37.11
C ASP A 320 8.82 1.80 36.37
N LEU A 321 8.19 1.85 35.19
CA LEU A 321 7.99 3.11 34.44
C LEU A 321 6.52 3.48 34.18
N TRP A 322 5.59 2.93 34.97
CA TRP A 322 4.17 3.28 34.90
C TRP A 322 3.61 3.71 36.27
N SER A 323 4.19 4.74 36.89
CA SER A 323 3.61 5.34 38.10
C SER A 323 3.71 6.87 38.21
N ARG A 324 4.14 7.59 37.18
CA ARG A 324 4.26 9.07 37.27
C ARG A 324 3.86 9.81 35.99
N SER A 325 2.58 9.76 35.64
CA SER A 325 1.89 10.86 34.94
C SER A 325 0.39 10.61 34.87
N ARG A 326 -0.32 10.86 35.97
CA ARG A 326 -1.73 11.34 36.04
C ARG A 326 -2.15 11.39 37.51
N GLY A 327 -2.56 12.58 37.96
CA GLY A 327 -3.11 12.84 39.28
C GLY A 327 -3.00 14.31 39.63
N VAL A 328 -3.88 15.14 39.06
CA VAL A 328 -4.35 16.37 39.71
C VAL A 328 -5.73 16.00 40.25
N ASP A 329 -5.89 16.10 41.57
CA ASP A 329 -7.04 16.64 42.30
C ASP A 329 -6.81 16.36 43.80
N ASP A 330 -6.02 17.23 44.43
CA ASP A 330 -6.41 18.14 45.53
C ASP A 330 -5.28 19.15 45.79
#